data_AF-A0A966GKT1-F1
#
_entry.id   AF-A0A966GKT1-F1
#
_cell.length_a   1.000
_cell.length_b   1.000
_cell.length_c   1.000
_cell.angle_alpha   90.00
_cell.angle_beta   90.00
_cell.angle_gamma   90.00
#
_symmetry.space_group_name_H-M   'P 1'
#
loop_
_entity.id
_entity.type
_entity.pdbx_description
1 polymer ?
#
loop_
_entity_poly.entity_id
_entity_poly.type
_entity_poly.pdbx_seq_one_letter_code
_entity_poly.pdbx_strand_id
1 'polypeptide(L)'
;MVVSPWHDVYVARISRRSREVLVKNKNYQQYQPLVSVLVPACNEEDGILVTLKSLLNSTYKNLEIIVIDNASTDNTKVNVRRLIRNYRLKTAKEKMELKFSV
;
A
#
# COMPACT_ATOMS: atom_id res chain seq x y z
N MET A 1 -25.05 16.38 11.35
CA MET A 1 -23.74 17.05 11.22
C MET A 1 -22.83 16.11 10.45
N VAL A 2 -22.56 16.39 9.17
CA VAL A 2 -21.65 15.56 8.37
C VAL A 2 -20.29 16.23 8.46
N VAL A 3 -19.35 15.61 9.17
CA VAL A 3 -17.96 16.07 9.17
C VAL A 3 -17.36 15.83 7.78
N SER A 4 -16.45 16.71 7.36
CA SER A 4 -15.80 16.59 6.05
C SER A 4 -15.14 15.21 5.90
N PRO A 5 -15.10 14.62 4.69
CA PRO A 5 -14.46 13.30 4.45
C PRO A 5 -12.99 13.20 4.92
N TRP A 6 -12.34 14.35 5.12
CA TRP A 6 -10.96 14.48 5.57
C TRP A 6 -10.79 14.63 7.09
N HIS A 7 -11.89 14.62 7.85
CA HIS A 7 -11.84 14.87 9.30
C HIS A 7 -10.95 13.86 10.02
N ASP A 8 -11.08 12.57 9.69
CA ASP A 8 -10.29 11.52 10.34
C ASP A 8 -8.80 11.61 9.96
N VAL A 9 -8.49 11.94 8.70
CA VAL A 9 -7.11 12.20 8.25
C VAL A 9 -6.52 13.42 8.95
N TYR A 10 -7.30 14.48 9.08
CA TYR A 10 -6.92 15.71 9.78
C TYR A 10 -6.61 15.41 11.24
N VAL A 11 -7.54 14.76 11.97
CA VAL A 11 -7.39 14.35 13.37
C VAL A 11 -6.16 13.43 13.55
N ALA A 12 -5.95 12.48 12.65
CA ALA A 12 -4.78 11.59 12.65
C ALA A 12 -3.44 12.30 12.36
N ARG A 13 -3.45 13.52 11.82
CA ARG A 13 -2.24 14.31 11.60
C ARG A 13 -1.90 15.20 12.79
N ILE A 14 -2.90 15.86 13.38
CA ILE A 14 -2.73 16.64 14.62
C ILE A 14 -2.31 15.74 15.79
N SER A 15 -2.78 14.48 15.79
CA SER A 15 -2.44 13.47 16.79
C SER A 15 -0.96 13.15 16.93
N ARG A 16 -0.22 13.19 15.81
CA ARG A 16 1.21 12.87 15.78
C ARG A 16 2.08 13.96 16.41
N ARG A 17 1.57 15.18 16.52
CA ARG A 17 2.30 16.35 17.03
C ARG A 17 2.07 16.60 18.52
N SER A 18 0.94 16.12 19.07
CA SER A 18 0.56 16.29 20.47
C SER A 18 0.23 14.93 21.08
N ARG A 19 1.28 14.20 21.49
CA ARG A 19 1.20 12.82 21.99
C ARG A 19 0.31 12.64 23.24
N GLU A 20 -0.06 13.73 23.92
CA GLU A 20 -0.84 13.71 25.16
C GLU A 20 -2.35 13.94 24.99
N VAL A 21 -2.80 14.67 23.96
CA VAL A 21 -4.20 15.13 23.88
C VAL A 21 -5.16 14.00 23.47
N LEU A 22 -4.68 12.95 22.81
CA LEU A 22 -5.53 11.86 22.29
C LEU A 22 -5.50 10.57 23.11
N VAL A 23 -4.71 10.53 24.18
CA VAL A 23 -4.59 9.34 25.03
C VAL A 23 -5.87 9.10 25.86
N LYS A 24 -6.80 10.06 25.93
CA LYS A 24 -7.97 9.98 26.82
C LYS A 24 -9.22 9.31 26.23
N ASN A 25 -9.27 8.95 24.95
CA ASN A 25 -10.46 8.29 24.37
C ASN A 25 -10.14 6.91 23.79
N LYS A 26 -10.48 5.86 24.56
CA LYS A 26 -10.30 4.44 24.23
C LYS A 26 -11.16 3.92 23.04
N ASN A 27 -12.04 4.76 22.47
CA ASN A 27 -13.05 4.33 21.49
C ASN A 27 -12.80 4.78 20.03
N TYR A 28 -11.65 5.39 19.72
CA TYR A 28 -11.27 5.55 18.32
C TYR A 28 -10.73 4.21 17.82
N GLN A 29 -11.57 3.45 17.12
CA GLN A 29 -11.09 2.41 16.20
C GLN A 29 -9.93 3.03 15.40
N GLN A 30 -8.76 2.36 15.33
CA GLN A 30 -7.63 2.91 14.58
C GLN A 30 -8.09 3.15 13.14
N TYR A 31 -8.27 4.41 12.79
CA TYR A 31 -8.64 4.80 11.44
C TYR A 31 -7.51 4.40 10.48
N GLN A 32 -7.72 3.28 9.79
CA GLN A 32 -6.78 2.69 8.84
C GLN A 32 -7.47 2.61 7.48
N PRO A 33 -7.59 3.74 6.74
CA PRO A 33 -8.20 3.74 5.42
C PRO A 33 -7.41 2.85 4.44
N LEU A 34 -8.07 2.35 3.40
CA LEU A 34 -7.36 1.66 2.32
C LEU A 34 -6.45 2.68 1.62
N VAL A 35 -5.17 2.35 1.51
CA VAL A 35 -4.19 3.14 0.76
C VAL A 35 -3.80 2.37 -0.49
N SER A 36 -4.14 2.90 -1.65
CA SER A 36 -3.74 2.35 -2.94
C SER A 36 -2.48 3.05 -3.44
N VAL A 37 -1.41 2.27 -3.66
CA VAL A 37 -0.13 2.73 -4.18
C VAL A 37 -0.03 2.34 -5.64
N LEU A 38 0.01 3.34 -6.51
CA LEU A 38 0.22 3.15 -7.94
C LEU A 38 1.73 3.15 -8.23
N VAL A 39 2.21 2.09 -8.89
CA VAL A 39 3.61 1.91 -9.26
C VAL A 39 3.71 1.87 -10.78
N PRO A 40 4.01 2.99 -11.45
CA PRO A 40 4.27 2.96 -12.89
C PRO A 40 5.59 2.23 -13.16
N ALA A 41 5.61 1.40 -14.20
CA ALA A 41 6.79 0.67 -14.64
C ALA A 41 6.92 0.75 -16.17
N CYS A 42 8.14 1.00 -16.65
CA CYS A 42 8.50 0.96 -18.05
C CYS A 42 9.98 0.58 -18.16
N ASN A 43 10.27 -0.62 -18.64
CA ASN A 43 11.61 -1.19 -18.71
C ASN A 43 12.40 -1.09 -17.38
N GLU A 44 11.76 -1.47 -16.28
CA GLU A 44 12.24 -1.30 -14.91
C GLU A 44 12.64 -2.65 -14.27
N GLU A 45 13.16 -3.61 -15.05
CA GLU A 45 13.41 -4.98 -14.59
C GLU A 45 14.33 -5.07 -13.36
N ASP A 46 15.27 -4.13 -13.24
CA ASP A 46 16.23 -4.02 -12.14
C ASP A 46 15.63 -3.44 -10.86
N GLY A 47 14.85 -2.35 -10.97
CA GLY A 47 14.34 -1.60 -9.82
C GLY A 47 12.98 -2.09 -9.30
N ILE A 48 12.12 -2.62 -10.17
CA ILE A 48 10.73 -2.93 -9.83
C ILE A 48 10.60 -3.92 -8.68
N LEU A 49 11.50 -4.91 -8.61
CA LEU A 49 11.49 -5.91 -7.55
C LEU A 49 11.87 -5.33 -6.19
N VAL A 50 12.80 -4.37 -6.15
CA VAL A 50 13.21 -3.70 -4.90
C VAL A 50 12.07 -2.85 -4.38
N THR A 51 11.45 -2.05 -5.25
CA THR A 51 10.30 -1.21 -4.93
C THR A 51 9.14 -2.03 -4.40
N LEU A 52 8.77 -3.11 -5.09
CA LEU A 52 7.68 -3.98 -4.65
C LEU A 52 7.99 -4.67 -3.33
N LYS A 53 9.20 -5.19 -3.12
CA LYS A 53 9.59 -5.78 -1.83
C LYS A 53 9.52 -4.78 -0.68
N SER A 54 9.92 -3.53 -0.92
CA SER A 54 9.83 -2.45 0.07
C SER A 54 8.37 -2.17 0.45
N LEU A 55 7.48 -2.05 -0.55
CA LEU A 55 6.05 -1.84 -0.33
C LEU A 55 5.39 -3.04 0.39
N LEU A 56 5.75 -4.26 0.02
CA LEU A 56 5.25 -5.48 0.66
C LEU A 56 5.72 -5.60 2.13
N ASN A 57 6.88 -5.04 2.47
CA ASN A 57 7.43 -4.99 3.82
C ASN A 57 6.96 -3.75 4.63
N SER A 58 6.04 -2.96 4.09
CA SER A 58 5.48 -1.79 4.78
C SER A 58 4.80 -2.18 6.10
N THR A 59 4.95 -1.31 7.11
CA THR A 59 4.25 -1.48 8.39
C THR A 59 2.75 -1.17 8.30
N TYR A 60 2.29 -0.56 7.19
CA TYR A 60 0.88 -0.24 6.98
C TYR A 60 0.13 -1.42 6.38
N LYS A 61 -0.91 -1.92 7.07
CA LYS A 61 -1.56 -3.19 6.74
C LYS A 61 -2.71 -3.11 5.74
N ASN A 62 -3.38 -1.95 5.64
CA ASN A 62 -4.50 -1.77 4.72
C ASN A 62 -4.04 -1.16 3.38
N LEU A 63 -3.15 -1.88 2.69
CA LEU A 63 -2.43 -1.38 1.52
C LEU A 63 -2.79 -2.20 0.28
N GLU A 64 -3.12 -1.50 -0.82
CA GLU A 64 -3.27 -2.05 -2.16
C GLU A 64 -2.11 -1.57 -3.02
N ILE A 65 -1.50 -2.45 -3.80
CA ILE A 65 -0.41 -2.08 -4.72
C ILE A 65 -0.87 -2.38 -6.14
N ILE A 66 -0.81 -1.38 -7.01
CA ILE A 66 -1.21 -1.52 -8.42
C ILE A 66 0.01 -1.17 -9.27
N VAL A 67 0.56 -2.18 -9.93
CA VAL A 67 1.63 -1.98 -10.92
C VAL A 67 0.99 -1.70 -12.27
N ILE A 68 1.36 -0.59 -12.86
CA ILE A 68 0.89 -0.14 -14.18
C ILE A 68 2.08 -0.22 -15.13
N ASP A 69 2.06 -1.17 -16.04
CA ASP A 69 3.15 -1.40 -16.98
C ASP A 69 2.89 -0.73 -18.33
N ASN A 70 3.72 0.24 -18.71
CA ASN A 70 3.55 0.99 -19.95
C ASN A 70 4.32 0.34 -21.10
N ALA A 71 3.86 -0.84 -21.52
CA ALA A 71 4.39 -1.58 -22.67
C ALA A 71 5.89 -1.95 -22.57
N SER A 72 6.36 -2.39 -21.41
CA SER A 72 7.75 -2.82 -21.24
C SER A 72 8.11 -3.94 -22.22
N THR A 73 9.31 -3.84 -22.81
CA THR A 73 9.91 -4.82 -23.74
C THR A 73 10.94 -5.72 -23.06
N ASP A 74 11.30 -5.41 -21.82
CA ASP A 74 12.22 -6.17 -20.99
C ASP A 74 11.51 -7.22 -20.10
N ASN A 75 12.21 -7.76 -19.09
CA ASN A 75 11.64 -8.75 -18.18
C ASN A 75 10.80 -8.16 -17.03
N THR A 76 10.47 -6.87 -17.03
CA THR A 76 9.66 -6.22 -15.98
C THR A 76 8.37 -6.99 -15.71
N LYS A 77 7.61 -7.32 -16.78
CA LYS A 77 6.36 -8.07 -16.70
C LYS A 77 6.55 -9.45 -16.06
N VAL A 78 7.62 -10.14 -16.45
CA VAL A 78 7.94 -11.50 -15.97
C VAL A 78 8.31 -11.47 -14.49
N ASN A 79 9.16 -10.52 -14.11
CA ASN A 79 9.61 -10.33 -12.73
C ASN A 79 8.44 -10.01 -11.78
N VAL A 80 7.54 -9.10 -12.18
CA VAL A 80 6.35 -8.75 -11.40
C VAL A 80 5.39 -9.93 -11.26
N ARG A 81 5.08 -10.63 -12.35
CA ARG A 81 4.21 -11.82 -12.31
C ARG A 81 4.77 -12.94 -11.43
N ARG A 82 6.08 -13.18 -11.51
CA ARG A 82 6.78 -14.15 -10.66
C ARG A 82 6.67 -13.76 -9.19
N LEU A 83 6.85 -12.47 -8.86
CA LEU A 83 6.70 -11.97 -7.49
C LEU A 83 5.28 -12.17 -6.97
N ILE A 84 4.25 -11.81 -7.75
CA ILE A 84 2.83 -12.00 -7.38
C ILE A 84 2.56 -13.46 -7.05
N ARG A 85 3.03 -14.39 -7.89
CA ARG A 85 2.84 -15.83 -7.68
C ARG A 85 3.49 -16.30 -6.38
N ASN A 86 4.74 -15.91 -6.14
CA ASN A 86 5.47 -16.27 -4.93
C ASN A 86 4.80 -15.68 -3.67
N TYR A 87 4.25 -14.47 -3.77
CA TYR A 87 3.55 -13.82 -2.67
C TYR A 87 2.24 -14.55 -2.32
N ARG A 88 1.42 -14.90 -3.32
CA ARG A 88 0.17 -15.65 -3.10
C ARG A 88 0.40 -17.03 -2.47
N LEU A 89 1.50 -17.69 -2.79
CA LEU A 89 1.86 -18.99 -2.18
C LEU A 89 2.27 -18.86 -0.71
N LYS A 90 2.90 -17.74 -0.33
CA LYS A 90 3.31 -17.49 1.06
C LYS A 90 2.16 -16.99 1.93
N THR A 91 1.24 -16.22 1.36
CA THR A 91 0.26 -15.44 2.12
C THR A 91 -1.16 -15.90 1.82
N ALA A 92 -1.58 -17.02 2.43
CA ALA A 92 -2.98 -17.47 2.38
C ALA A 92 -3.90 -16.74 3.39
N LYS A 93 -3.39 -15.75 4.15
CA LYS A 93 -4.08 -15.16 5.32
C LYS A 93 -4.17 -13.62 5.40
N GLU A 94 -3.50 -12.83 4.55
CA GLU A 94 -3.54 -11.36 4.64
C GLU A 94 -4.20 -10.69 3.42
N LYS A 95 -5.01 -9.65 3.68
CA LYS A 95 -5.67 -8.79 2.68
C LYS A 95 -4.68 -7.77 2.09
N MET A 96 -3.68 -8.22 1.35
CA MET A 96 -2.90 -7.34 0.48
C MET A 96 -3.16 -7.72 -0.97
N GLU A 97 -3.72 -6.79 -1.72
CA GLU A 97 -4.09 -7.00 -3.12
C GLU A 97 -3.03 -6.36 -4.01
N LEU A 98 -2.30 -7.21 -4.74
CA LEU A 98 -1.33 -6.79 -5.75
C LEU A 98 -1.95 -7.00 -7.12
N LYS A 99 -2.24 -5.91 -7.82
CA LYS A 99 -2.84 -5.89 -9.16
C LYS A 99 -1.79 -5.48 -10.18
N PHE A 100 -1.89 -6.05 -11.38
CA PHE A 100 -1.03 -5.75 -12.51
C PHE A 100 -1.93 -5.39 -13.69
N SER A 101 -1.82 -4.15 -14.20
CA SER A 101 -2.51 -3.70 -15.41
C SER A 101 -1.48 -3.46 -16.51
N VAL A 102 -1.78 -4.00 -17.69
CA VAL A 102 -1.13 -3.67 -18.96
C VAL A 102 -1.91 -2.53 -19.61
#